data_AF-A0A2A5MAF3-F1
#
_entry.id   AF-A0A2A5MAF3-F1
#
_cell.length_a   1.000
_cell.length_b   1.000
_cell.length_c   1.000
_cell.angle_alpha   90.00
_cell.angle_beta   90.00
_cell.angle_gamma   90.00
#
_symmetry.space_group_name_H-M   'P 1'
#
loop_
_entity.id
_entity.type
_entity.pdbx_description
1 polymer ?
#
loop_
_entity_poly.entity_id
_entity_poly.type
_entity_poly.pdbx_seq_one_letter_code
_entity_poly.pdbx_strand_id
1 'polypeptide(L)'
;KKDGQLICISCNVRIFLPSVGKSGGCNPIPLKYEYDGKKITIDVKDVIAGSNYFSQIKEIEVQDPVSKTKIINTQAPFSYSYKGITYYFSNQNNYEEFKKDPAKYVEENEAQFLIQRRNDVG
;
A
#
# COMPACT_ATOMS: atom_id res chain seq x y z
N LYS A 1 27.25 9.88 0.19
CA LYS A 1 27.53 11.20 -0.45
C LYS A 1 29.02 11.47 -0.30
N LYS A 2 29.68 11.95 -1.35
CA LYS A 2 31.09 12.38 -1.30
C LYS A 2 31.12 13.79 -1.90
N ASP A 3 31.66 14.75 -1.15
CA ASP A 3 31.80 16.16 -1.59
C ASP A 3 30.50 16.80 -2.12
N GLY A 4 29.39 16.59 -1.40
CA GLY A 4 28.07 17.11 -1.79
C GLY A 4 27.40 16.38 -2.96
N GLN A 5 28.06 15.40 -3.58
CA GLN A 5 27.53 14.62 -4.70
C GLN A 5 26.92 13.29 -4.21
N LEU A 6 25.82 12.90 -4.85
CA LEU A 6 25.23 11.58 -4.67
C LEU A 6 25.97 10.59 -5.57
N ILE A 7 26.51 9.53 -4.99
CA ILE A 7 27.29 8.50 -5.70
C ILE A 7 26.58 7.17 -5.50
N CYS A 8 26.41 6.39 -6.58
CA CYS A 8 25.86 5.03 -6.50
C CYS A 8 26.87 4.11 -5.81
N ILE A 9 26.45 3.40 -4.76
CA ILE A 9 27.33 2.50 -3.99
C ILE A 9 27.72 1.27 -4.83
N SER A 10 26.84 0.83 -5.75
CA SER A 10 27.06 -0.38 -6.55
C SER A 10 28.08 -0.18 -7.67
N CYS A 11 28.08 0.97 -8.35
CA CYS A 11 28.93 1.21 -9.53
C CYS A 11 29.84 2.44 -9.42
N ASN A 12 29.85 3.13 -8.28
CA ASN A 12 30.67 4.31 -8.00
C ASN A 12 30.54 5.47 -9.02
N VAL A 13 29.42 5.54 -9.75
CA VAL A 13 29.13 6.64 -10.68
C VAL A 13 28.37 7.77 -9.99
N ARG A 14 28.57 9.00 -10.48
CA ARG A 14 27.85 10.19 -10.01
C ARG A 14 26.38 10.13 -10.45
N ILE A 15 25.47 10.24 -9.49
CA ILE A 15 24.04 10.40 -9.73
C ILE A 15 23.74 11.89 -9.83
N PHE A 16 23.16 12.30 -10.96
CA PHE A 16 22.70 13.67 -11.15
C PHE A 16 21.38 13.88 -10.39
N LEU A 17 21.49 14.38 -9.15
CA LEU A 17 20.33 14.62 -8.27
C LEU A 17 19.14 15.32 -8.95
N PRO A 18 19.32 16.35 -9.81
CA PRO A 18 18.19 17.00 -10.47
C PRO A 18 17.40 16.13 -11.45
N SER A 19 17.90 14.95 -11.84
CA SER A 19 17.18 13.97 -12.67
C SER A 19 16.62 12.78 -11.88
N VAL A 20 16.83 12.71 -10.57
CA VAL A 20 16.26 11.62 -9.75
C VAL A 20 14.75 11.87 -9.55
N GLY A 21 13.91 10.87 -9.81
CA GLY A 21 12.46 10.94 -9.60
C GLY A 21 11.66 11.65 -10.71
N LYS A 22 12.32 12.24 -11.72
CA LYS A 22 11.64 12.88 -12.87
C LYS A 22 11.32 11.86 -13.97
N SER A 23 10.29 12.14 -14.77
CA SER A 23 9.99 11.38 -15.98
C SER A 23 11.21 11.33 -16.91
N GLY A 24 11.61 10.13 -17.33
CA GLY A 24 12.81 9.87 -18.16
C GLY A 24 14.15 9.94 -17.41
N GLY A 25 14.15 10.18 -16.09
CA GLY A 25 15.34 10.27 -15.25
C GLY A 25 15.71 8.98 -14.51
N CYS A 26 16.55 9.10 -13.48
CA CYS A 26 16.94 7.96 -12.62
C CYS A 26 15.84 7.70 -11.57
N ASN A 27 15.40 6.45 -11.42
CA ASN A 27 14.30 6.06 -10.51
C ASN A 27 12.99 6.85 -10.75
N PRO A 28 12.38 6.74 -11.95
CA PRO A 28 11.16 7.46 -12.26
C PRO A 28 9.97 6.92 -11.46
N ILE A 29 9.08 7.82 -11.05
CA ILE A 29 7.80 7.43 -10.42
C ILE A 29 6.90 6.89 -11.54
N PRO A 30 6.41 5.63 -11.45
CA PRO A 30 5.70 4.98 -12.55
C PRO A 30 4.21 5.37 -12.63
N LEU A 31 3.74 6.24 -11.74
CA LEU A 31 2.36 6.72 -11.67
C LEU A 31 2.24 8.11 -12.27
N LYS A 32 1.06 8.49 -12.74
CA LYS A 32 0.79 9.89 -13.11
C LYS A 32 0.77 10.74 -11.83
N TYR A 33 1.48 11.86 -11.82
CA TYR A 33 1.56 12.74 -10.65
C TYR A 33 1.68 14.20 -11.02
N GLU A 34 1.32 15.06 -10.07
CA GLU A 34 1.62 16.50 -10.07
C GLU A 34 2.64 16.80 -8.97
N TYR A 35 3.50 17.79 -9.19
CA TYR A 35 4.55 18.17 -8.24
C TYR A 35 4.61 19.69 -8.10
N ASP A 36 4.42 20.18 -6.87
CA ASP A 36 4.39 21.62 -6.54
C ASP A 36 5.75 22.17 -6.08
N GLY A 37 6.82 21.37 -6.14
CA GLY A 37 8.13 21.71 -5.60
C GLY A 37 8.40 21.20 -4.17
N LYS A 38 7.37 20.71 -3.46
CA LYS A 38 7.49 20.15 -2.10
C LYS A 38 6.77 18.82 -1.94
N LYS A 39 5.60 18.66 -2.55
CA LYS A 39 4.73 17.49 -2.43
C LYS A 39 4.41 16.93 -3.81
N ILE A 40 4.24 15.62 -3.82
CA ILE A 40 3.74 14.87 -4.98
C ILE A 40 2.28 14.56 -4.69
N THR A 41 1.41 14.88 -5.65
CA THR A 41 -0.02 14.58 -5.60
C THR A 41 -0.34 13.56 -6.68
N ILE A 42 -1.00 12.46 -6.30
CA ILE A 42 -1.38 11.36 -7.19
C ILE A 42 -2.89 11.15 -7.03
N ASP A 43 -3.61 11.06 -8.15
CA ASP A 43 -5.04 10.73 -8.11
C ASP A 43 -5.23 9.29 -7.63
N VAL A 44 -6.21 9.07 -6.75
CA VAL A 44 -6.52 7.75 -6.21
C VAL A 44 -6.78 6.73 -7.32
N LYS A 45 -7.41 7.13 -8.43
CA LYS A 45 -7.66 6.23 -9.57
C LYS A 45 -6.36 5.70 -10.20
N ASP A 46 -5.32 6.54 -10.24
CA ASP A 46 -4.02 6.20 -10.83
C ASP A 46 -3.23 5.29 -9.87
N VAL A 47 -3.39 5.47 -8.55
CA VAL A 47 -2.84 4.55 -7.53
C VAL A 47 -3.47 3.16 -7.65
N ILE A 48 -4.78 3.07 -7.83
CA ILE A 48 -5.51 1.81 -7.99
C ILE A 48 -5.07 1.11 -9.28
N ALA A 49 -5.01 1.84 -10.40
CA ALA A 49 -4.56 1.31 -11.69
C ALA A 49 -3.12 0.77 -11.64
N GLY A 50 -2.24 1.44 -10.91
CA GLY A 50 -0.84 1.03 -10.70
C GLY A 50 -0.61 0.14 -9.47
N SER A 51 -1.65 -0.50 -8.94
CA SER A 51 -1.54 -1.34 -7.72
C SER A 51 -0.49 -2.46 -7.84
N ASN A 52 -0.21 -2.92 -9.07
CA ASN A 52 0.84 -3.89 -9.38
C ASN A 52 2.27 -3.41 -9.07
N TYR A 53 2.51 -2.10 -8.96
CA TYR A 53 3.81 -1.56 -8.53
C TYR A 53 4.10 -1.78 -7.04
N PHE A 54 3.08 -2.11 -6.24
CA PHE A 54 3.19 -2.30 -4.80
C PHE A 54 3.20 -3.79 -4.44
N SER A 55 4.34 -4.44 -4.61
CA SER A 55 4.50 -5.88 -4.34
C SER A 55 5.00 -6.19 -2.93
N GLN A 56 5.45 -5.18 -2.17
CA GLN A 56 5.98 -5.40 -0.83
C GLN A 56 4.86 -5.79 0.12
N ILE A 57 4.94 -7.03 0.62
CA ILE A 57 4.08 -7.50 1.71
C ILE A 57 4.63 -6.92 3.01
N LYS A 58 3.86 -6.02 3.62
CA LYS A 58 4.13 -5.50 4.97
C LYS A 58 3.32 -6.30 5.98
N GLU A 59 3.97 -6.76 7.03
CA GLU A 59 3.27 -7.31 8.18
C GLU A 59 2.57 -6.18 8.92
N ILE A 60 1.25 -6.32 9.05
CA ILE A 60 0.40 -5.36 9.75
C ILE A 60 -0.54 -6.14 10.67
N GLU A 61 -0.77 -5.57 11.86
CA GLU A 61 -1.85 -6.02 12.72
C GLU A 61 -3.18 -5.62 12.08
N VAL A 62 -4.02 -6.61 11.81
CA VAL A 62 -5.36 -6.48 11.28
C VAL A 62 -6.34 -7.11 12.26
N GLN A 63 -7.63 -6.83 12.05
CA GLN A 63 -8.69 -7.36 12.89
C GLN A 63 -9.56 -8.30 12.06
N ASP A 64 -9.83 -9.49 12.60
CA ASP A 64 -10.85 -10.39 12.08
C ASP A 64 -12.22 -9.68 12.15
N PRO A 65 -12.91 -9.48 11.01
CA PRO A 65 -14.12 -8.66 10.98
C PRO A 65 -15.29 -9.30 11.72
N VAL A 66 -15.28 -10.62 11.93
CA VAL A 66 -16.31 -11.38 12.63
C VAL A 66 -16.03 -11.42 14.13
N SER A 67 -14.87 -11.93 14.55
CA SER A 67 -14.55 -12.10 15.98
C SER A 67 -13.91 -10.88 16.64
N LYS A 68 -13.49 -9.88 15.87
CA LYS A 68 -12.73 -8.71 16.32
C LYS A 68 -11.35 -9.06 16.92
N THR A 69 -10.87 -10.29 16.73
CA THR A 69 -9.55 -10.73 17.16
C THR A 69 -8.46 -10.06 16.33
N LYS A 70 -7.40 -9.60 16.98
CA LYS A 70 -6.22 -9.04 16.31
C LYS A 70 -5.32 -10.17 15.80
N ILE A 71 -4.90 -10.09 14.54
CA ILE A 71 -4.02 -11.07 13.89
C ILE A 71 -3.04 -10.34 12.97
N ILE A 72 -1.90 -10.98 12.67
CA ILE A 72 -0.99 -10.48 11.64
C ILE A 72 -1.46 -10.97 10.27
N ASN A 73 -1.60 -10.07 9.30
CA ASN A 73 -2.11 -10.39 7.95
C ASN A 73 -1.34 -11.52 7.24
N THR A 74 -0.03 -11.62 7.44
CA THR A 74 0.82 -12.69 6.87
C THR A 74 0.69 -14.03 7.59
N GLN A 75 0.14 -14.05 8.80
CA GLN A 75 -0.02 -15.25 9.63
C GLN A 75 -1.47 -15.74 9.70
N ALA A 76 -2.40 -15.00 9.09
CA ALA A 76 -3.81 -15.36 9.08
C ALA A 76 -4.03 -16.66 8.27
N PRO A 77 -4.67 -17.69 8.84
CA PRO A 77 -4.89 -18.96 8.14
C PRO A 77 -5.87 -18.84 6.98
N PHE A 78 -6.77 -17.84 7.00
CA PHE A 78 -7.76 -17.62 5.95
C PHE A 78 -7.84 -16.14 5.57
N SER A 79 -8.11 -15.87 4.29
CA SER A 79 -8.36 -14.52 3.78
C SER A 79 -9.43 -14.51 2.70
N TYR A 80 -10.09 -13.37 2.53
CA TYR A 80 -11.14 -13.18 1.54
C TYR A 80 -11.08 -11.75 0.98
N SER A 81 -11.06 -11.61 -0.35
CA SER A 81 -11.09 -10.30 -0.99
C SER A 81 -12.53 -9.88 -1.31
N TYR A 82 -12.96 -8.75 -0.75
CA TYR A 82 -14.28 -8.16 -0.97
C TYR A 82 -14.15 -6.66 -1.27
N LYS A 83 -14.78 -6.19 -2.36
CA LYS A 83 -14.72 -4.78 -2.83
C LYS A 83 -13.28 -4.20 -2.89
N GLY A 84 -12.30 -5.02 -3.29
CA GLY A 84 -10.90 -4.60 -3.42
C GLY A 84 -10.10 -4.54 -2.11
N ILE A 85 -10.70 -4.95 -0.99
CA ILE A 85 -10.04 -5.09 0.32
C ILE A 85 -9.87 -6.57 0.62
N THR A 86 -8.68 -6.96 1.09
CA THR A 86 -8.44 -8.31 1.62
C THR A 86 -8.69 -8.32 3.12
N TYR A 87 -9.66 -9.12 3.55
CA TYR A 87 -9.98 -9.41 4.94
C TYR A 87 -9.30 -10.69 5.38
N TYR A 88 -8.91 -10.77 6.66
CA TYR A 88 -8.13 -11.86 7.23
C TYR A 88 -8.89 -12.44 8.44
N PHE A 89 -8.84 -13.75 8.63
CA PHE A 89 -9.64 -14.45 9.64
C PHE A 89 -8.79 -15.38 10.50
N SER A 90 -9.09 -15.43 11.80
CA SER A 90 -8.35 -16.28 12.75
C SER A 90 -8.74 -17.75 12.66
N ASN A 91 -9.90 -18.08 12.08
CA ASN A 91 -10.40 -19.45 11.97
C ASN A 91 -11.37 -19.62 10.78
N GLN A 92 -11.64 -20.88 10.42
CA GLN A 92 -12.48 -21.25 9.28
C GLN A 92 -13.94 -20.80 9.45
N ASN A 93 -14.50 -20.88 10.65
CA ASN A 93 -15.91 -20.54 10.88
C ASN A 93 -16.18 -19.06 10.58
N ASN A 94 -15.29 -18.16 11.04
CA ASN A 94 -15.38 -16.73 10.76
C ASN A 94 -15.26 -16.44 9.26
N TYR A 95 -14.34 -17.13 8.57
CA TYR A 95 -14.19 -17.01 7.12
C TYR A 95 -15.47 -17.41 6.37
N GLU A 96 -16.09 -18.52 6.75
CA GLU A 96 -17.33 -19.01 6.13
C GLU A 96 -18.53 -18.12 6.45
N GLU A 97 -18.66 -17.64 7.68
CA GLU A 97 -19.71 -16.68 8.06
C GLU A 97 -19.59 -15.38 7.28
N PHE A 98 -18.38 -14.82 7.19
CA PHE A 98 -18.14 -13.61 6.43
C PHE A 98 -18.47 -13.80 4.95
N LYS A 99 -18.08 -14.93 4.36
CA LYS A 99 -18.33 -15.22 2.94
C LYS A 99 -19.82 -15.30 2.59
N LYS A 100 -20.69 -15.68 3.53
CA LYS A 100 -22.14 -15.76 3.31
C LYS A 100 -22.77 -14.37 3.15
N ASP A 101 -22.32 -13.41 3.94
CA ASP A 101 -22.81 -12.03 3.89
C ASP A 101 -21.72 -11.04 4.30
N PRO A 102 -20.78 -10.69 3.40
CA PRO A 102 -19.69 -9.78 3.71
C PRO A 102 -20.18 -8.39 4.12
N ALA A 103 -21.30 -7.92 3.53
CA ALA A 103 -21.86 -6.59 3.75
C ALA A 103 -22.27 -6.35 5.21
N LYS A 104 -22.63 -7.42 5.95
CA LYS A 104 -22.95 -7.35 7.38
C LYS A 104 -21.76 -6.97 8.26
N TYR A 105 -20.53 -7.27 7.82
CA TYR A 105 -19.33 -7.14 8.64
C TYR A 105 -18.41 -5.99 8.22
N VAL A 106 -18.70 -5.34 7.09
CA VAL A 106 -17.86 -4.29 6.51
C VAL A 106 -18.64 -3.01 6.35
N GLU A 107 -18.07 -1.90 6.79
CA GLU A 107 -18.64 -0.57 6.56
C GLU A 107 -18.24 -0.06 5.17
N GLU A 108 -19.15 0.61 4.45
CA GLU A 108 -18.91 1.08 3.08
C GLU A 108 -17.69 2.01 2.93
N ASN A 109 -17.28 2.65 4.03
CA ASN A 109 -16.17 3.59 4.05
C ASN A 109 -14.80 2.93 4.30
N GLU A 110 -14.73 1.63 4.61
CA GLU A 110 -13.46 0.97 4.97
C GLU A 110 -12.39 1.07 3.87
N ALA A 111 -12.80 1.05 2.60
CA ALA A 111 -11.88 1.22 1.46
C ALA A 111 -11.22 2.61 1.46
N GLN A 112 -12.00 3.64 1.78
CA GLN A 112 -11.52 5.02 1.88
C GLN A 112 -10.62 5.20 3.11
N PHE A 113 -10.99 4.59 4.25
CA PHE A 113 -10.20 4.62 5.47
C PHE A 113 -8.88 3.84 5.36
N LEU A 114 -8.78 2.79 4.55
CA LEU A 114 -7.51 2.08 4.33
C LEU A 114 -6.53 2.90 3.50
N ILE A 115 -7.04 3.73 2.57
CA ILE A 115 -6.23 4.69 1.82
C ILE A 115 -5.79 5.84 2.74
N GLN A 116 -6.68 6.36 3.59
CA GLN A 116 -6.36 7.45 4.54
C GLN A 116 -5.42 6.99 5.68
N ARG A 117 -5.65 5.84 6.31
CA ARG A 117 -4.76 5.30 7.36
C ARG A 117 -3.33 5.07 6.90
N ARG A 118 -3.10 4.77 5.62
CA ARG A 118 -1.73 4.68 5.06
C ARG A 118 -1.03 6.03 4.97
N ASN A 119 -1.79 7.12 4.88
CA ASN A 119 -1.28 8.49 4.82
C ASN A 119 -1.07 9.12 6.21
N ASP A 120 -1.72 8.60 7.25
CA ASP A 120 -1.72 9.18 8.60
C ASP A 120 -0.64 8.61 9.54
N VAL A 121 0.17 7.64 9.08
CA VAL A 121 1.36 7.17 9.83
C VAL A 121 2.56 8.01 9.41
N GLY A 122 2.64 9.23 9.94
CA GLY A 122 3.76 10.17 9.81
C GLY A 122 4.53 10.33 11.11
#